data_AF-A0A0F9TFC8-F1
#
_entry.id   AF-A0A0F9TFC8-F1
#
_cell.length_a   1.000
_cell.length_b   1.000
_cell.length_c   1.000
_cell.angle_alpha   90.00
_cell.angle_beta   90.00
_cell.angle_gamma   90.00
#
_symmetry.space_group_name_H-M   'P 1'
#
loop_
_entity.id
_entity.type
_entity.pdbx_description
1 polymer ?
#
loop_
_entity_poly.entity_id
_entity_poly.type
_entity_poly.pdbx_seq_one_letter_code
_entity_poly.pdbx_strand_id
1 'polypeptide(L)'
;MKRTFLARCVSTALTQREIARLVGCSQTTVRYWLRKHGLKTIRRPRKVYHCLACDKVLDRDTKRWNKFCNTACFQEHCYRTYIAGWLRGKERGGGADGSVSDYVRRYLFEQAEGKCVKCGWAEINPVTQKKPLGVNHKDGNSRNHRLSNLELLCPNCHSLTPTFGSLNNGRGRHHRRKAALLKRVAG
;
A
#
# COMPACT_ATOMS: atom_id res chain seq x y z
N MET A 1 -20.21 46.04 18.42
CA MET A 1 -20.57 45.58 17.06
C MET A 1 -22.06 45.72 16.83
N LYS A 2 -22.48 46.23 15.66
CA LYS A 2 -23.91 46.40 15.31
C LYS A 2 -24.60 45.05 15.12
N ARG A 3 -25.85 44.91 15.59
CA ARG A 3 -26.65 43.68 15.46
C ARG A 3 -26.84 43.28 14.00
N THR A 4 -27.10 44.24 13.11
CA THR A 4 -27.29 44.02 11.66
C THR A 4 -26.08 43.39 10.99
N PHE A 5 -24.88 43.87 11.33
CA PHE A 5 -23.63 43.29 10.85
C PHE A 5 -23.46 41.84 11.31
N LEU A 6 -23.65 41.59 12.61
CA LEU A 6 -23.51 40.23 13.15
C LEU A 6 -24.56 39.26 12.62
N ALA A 7 -25.81 39.73 12.41
CA ALA A 7 -26.86 38.93 11.80
C ALA A 7 -26.49 38.52 10.37
N ARG A 8 -25.94 39.45 9.57
CA ARG A 8 -25.41 39.15 8.24
C ARG A 8 -24.28 38.13 8.28
N CYS A 9 -23.32 38.30 9.19
CA CYS A 9 -22.21 37.35 9.34
C CYS A 9 -22.71 35.93 9.70
N VAL A 10 -23.71 35.83 10.57
CA VAL A 10 -24.32 34.57 10.98
C VAL A 10 -25.09 33.93 9.82
N SER A 11 -25.87 34.71 9.05
CA SER A 11 -26.61 34.19 7.90
C SER A 11 -25.69 33.67 6.80
N THR A 12 -24.49 34.25 6.67
CA THR A 12 -23.42 33.75 5.79
C THR A 12 -22.58 32.61 6.39
N ALA A 13 -23.01 32.03 7.52
CA ALA A 13 -22.34 30.90 8.18
C ALA A 13 -20.88 31.14 8.61
N LEU A 14 -20.51 32.39 8.90
CA LEU A 14 -19.19 32.69 9.45
C LEU A 14 -19.08 32.19 10.91
N THR A 15 -17.92 31.64 11.23
CA THR A 15 -17.54 31.25 12.58
C THR A 15 -17.15 32.46 13.42
N GLN A 16 -17.20 32.34 14.75
CA GLN A 16 -16.74 33.39 15.67
C GLN A 16 -15.30 33.83 15.38
N ARG A 17 -14.43 32.91 14.93
CA ARG A 17 -13.03 33.21 14.59
C ARG A 17 -12.90 33.97 13.27
N GLU A 18 -13.72 33.65 12.27
CA GLU A 18 -13.72 34.39 11.00
C GLU A 18 -14.26 35.81 11.20
N ILE A 19 -15.34 35.98 11.97
CA ILE A 19 -15.86 37.30 12.34
C ILE A 19 -14.80 38.10 13.11
N ALA A 20 -14.09 37.45 14.04
CA ALA A 20 -13.02 38.07 14.82
C ALA A 20 -11.90 38.60 13.92
N ARG A 21 -11.45 37.80 12.94
CA ARG A 21 -10.46 38.23 11.94
C ARG A 21 -10.96 39.39 11.08
N LEU A 22 -12.20 39.34 10.60
CA LEU A 22 -12.78 40.40 9.76
C LEU A 22 -12.86 41.75 10.46
N VAL A 23 -13.14 41.74 11.76
CA VAL A 23 -13.32 42.97 12.55
C VAL A 23 -12.04 43.38 13.28
N GLY A 24 -10.96 42.57 13.19
CA GLY A 24 -9.72 42.83 13.89
C GLY A 24 -9.85 42.80 15.42
N CYS A 25 -10.66 41.89 15.97
CA CYS A 25 -10.86 41.75 17.41
C CYS A 25 -10.74 40.30 17.88
N SER A 26 -10.81 40.07 19.19
CA SER A 26 -10.72 38.73 19.74
C SER A 26 -11.99 37.90 19.52
N GLN A 27 -11.84 36.56 19.48
CA GLN A 27 -12.98 35.64 19.42
C GLN A 27 -13.94 35.84 20.60
N THR A 28 -13.43 36.14 21.80
CA THR A 28 -14.25 36.37 23.01
C THR A 28 -15.05 37.66 22.90
N THR A 29 -14.49 38.71 22.31
CA THR A 29 -15.22 39.96 21.99
C THR A 29 -16.40 39.67 21.06
N VAL A 30 -16.19 38.91 19.98
CA VAL A 30 -17.29 38.50 19.08
C VAL A 30 -18.35 37.69 19.84
N ARG A 31 -17.94 36.73 20.67
CA ARG A 31 -18.85 35.89 21.47
C ARG A 31 -19.71 36.73 22.40
N TYR A 32 -19.14 37.72 23.08
CA TYR A 32 -19.88 38.65 23.94
C TYR A 32 -20.99 39.37 23.15
N TRP A 33 -20.65 39.97 22.01
CA TRP A 33 -21.61 40.72 21.21
C TRP A 33 -22.69 39.82 20.58
N LEU A 34 -22.34 38.60 20.17
CA LEU A 34 -23.33 37.61 19.71
C LEU A 34 -24.33 37.26 20.82
N ARG A 35 -23.86 36.99 22.05
CA ARG A 35 -24.73 36.72 23.21
C ARG A 35 -25.62 37.92 23.54
N LYS A 36 -25.05 39.12 23.57
CA LYS A 36 -25.78 40.37 23.85
C LYS A 36 -26.92 40.62 22.86
N HIS A 37 -26.76 40.21 21.60
CA HIS A 37 -27.76 40.38 20.54
C HIS A 37 -28.64 39.14 20.30
N GLY A 38 -28.50 38.09 21.11
CA GLY A 38 -29.27 36.83 20.95
C GLY A 38 -28.93 36.03 19.70
N LEU A 39 -27.77 36.27 19.07
CA LEU A 39 -27.36 35.63 17.82
C LEU A 39 -26.52 34.37 18.10
N LYS A 40 -26.74 33.31 17.33
CA LYS A 40 -25.97 32.06 17.39
C LYS A 40 -25.37 31.75 16.02
N THR A 41 -24.05 31.53 15.96
CA THR A 41 -23.39 31.04 14.74
C THR A 41 -23.84 29.63 14.41
N ILE A 42 -23.99 29.33 13.12
CA ILE A 42 -24.31 27.98 12.64
C ILE A 42 -23.16 27.03 13.01
N ARG A 43 -23.51 25.87 13.59
CA ARG A 43 -22.53 24.79 13.84
C ARG A 43 -22.16 24.16 12.50
N ARG A 44 -20.88 24.23 12.10
CA ARG A 44 -20.40 23.50 10.92
C ARG A 44 -20.52 21.99 11.15
N PRO A 45 -20.87 21.20 10.11
CA PRO A 45 -20.86 19.75 10.21
C PRO A 45 -19.44 19.27 10.56
N ARG A 46 -19.37 18.18 11.32
CA ARG A 46 -18.08 17.57 11.68
C ARG A 46 -17.45 16.99 10.42
N LYS A 47 -16.12 17.09 10.29
CA LYS A 47 -15.39 16.36 9.24
C LYS A 47 -15.55 14.86 9.48
N VAL A 48 -15.98 14.15 8.44
CA VAL A 48 -16.03 12.69 8.36
C VAL A 48 -14.76 12.20 7.67
N TYR A 49 -14.26 11.05 8.08
CA TYR A 49 -13.06 10.46 7.51
C TYR A 49 -13.31 9.01 7.16
N HIS A 50 -12.70 8.57 6.06
CA HIS A 50 -12.92 7.26 5.49
C HIS A 50 -11.61 6.46 5.49
N CYS A 51 -11.73 5.15 5.66
CA CYS A 51 -10.62 4.22 5.50
C CYS A 51 -10.13 4.24 4.05
N LEU A 52 -8.83 4.45 3.82
CA LEU A 52 -8.27 4.49 2.46
C LEU A 52 -8.30 3.13 1.72
N ALA A 53 -8.69 2.05 2.39
CA ALA A 53 -8.75 0.71 1.79
C ALA A 53 -10.18 0.24 1.49
N CYS A 54 -11.13 0.50 2.41
CA CYS A 54 -12.50 -0.03 2.36
C CYS A 54 -13.58 1.04 2.43
N ASP A 55 -13.20 2.32 2.47
CA ASP A 55 -14.09 3.49 2.50
C ASP A 55 -15.04 3.59 3.71
N LYS A 56 -14.94 2.65 4.67
CA LYS A 56 -15.70 2.69 5.92
C LYS A 56 -15.41 3.99 6.68
N VAL A 57 -16.47 4.62 7.16
CA VAL A 57 -16.40 5.79 8.04
C VAL A 57 -15.62 5.44 9.32
N LEU A 58 -14.61 6.23 9.64
CA LEU A 58 -13.77 6.08 10.81
C LEU A 58 -14.36 6.88 11.98
N ASP A 59 -14.48 6.23 13.13
CA ASP A 59 -14.95 6.87 14.36
C ASP A 59 -13.92 7.88 14.89
N ARG A 60 -14.41 8.96 15.48
CA ARG A 60 -13.67 10.15 15.89
C ARG A 60 -12.46 9.86 16.79
N ASP A 61 -12.57 8.86 17.66
CA ASP A 61 -11.52 8.52 18.62
C ASP A 61 -10.41 7.67 17.99
N THR A 62 -10.75 6.78 17.04
CA THR A 62 -9.76 6.05 16.23
C THR A 62 -9.03 6.98 15.23
N LYS A 63 -9.62 8.12 14.94
CA LYS A 63 -9.26 9.02 13.84
C LYS A 63 -8.07 9.94 14.11
N ARG A 64 -7.65 10.15 15.38
CA ARG A 64 -6.56 11.11 15.65
C ARG A 64 -5.25 10.72 14.97
N TRP A 65 -5.04 9.42 14.70
CA TRP A 65 -3.78 8.90 14.17
C TRP A 65 -3.92 7.92 13.00
N ASN A 66 -5.09 7.30 12.77
CA ASN A 66 -5.21 6.18 11.84
C ASN A 66 -5.94 6.54 10.54
N LYS A 67 -5.31 6.19 9.41
CA LYS A 67 -5.88 6.30 8.04
C LYS A 67 -6.71 5.06 7.64
N PHE A 68 -6.71 4.04 8.48
CA PHE A 68 -7.28 2.72 8.22
C PHE A 68 -8.08 2.24 9.42
N CYS A 69 -9.12 1.45 9.19
CA CYS A 69 -9.95 0.91 10.28
C CYS A 69 -9.26 -0.22 11.05
N ASN A 70 -8.28 -0.90 10.45
CA ASN A 70 -7.49 -1.96 11.06
C ASN A 70 -6.21 -2.25 10.24
N THR A 71 -5.35 -3.11 10.77
CA THR A 71 -4.10 -3.54 10.12
C THR A 71 -4.33 -4.24 8.79
N ALA A 72 -5.42 -5.01 8.63
CA ALA A 72 -5.74 -5.68 7.37
C ALA A 72 -6.00 -4.68 6.25
N CYS A 73 -6.75 -3.61 6.52
CA CYS A 73 -6.97 -2.52 5.57
C CYS A 73 -5.68 -1.76 5.24
N PHE A 74 -4.80 -1.55 6.21
CA PHE A 74 -3.49 -0.98 5.95
C PHE A 74 -2.66 -1.86 5.00
N GLN A 75 -2.55 -3.16 5.30
CA GLN A 75 -1.81 -4.12 4.49
C GLN A 75 -2.37 -4.23 3.08
N GLU A 76 -3.70 -4.28 2.93
CA GLU A 76 -4.36 -4.36 1.63
C GLU A 76 -4.15 -3.09 0.81
N HIS A 77 -4.23 -1.91 1.42
CA HIS A 77 -3.93 -0.66 0.73
C HIS A 77 -2.46 -0.59 0.28
N CYS A 78 -1.52 -1.01 1.13
CA CYS A 78 -0.11 -1.10 0.78
C CYS A 78 0.13 -2.07 -0.40
N TYR A 79 -0.49 -3.26 -0.35
CA TYR A 79 -0.44 -4.25 -1.43
C TYR A 79 -0.94 -3.66 -2.76
N ARG A 80 -2.15 -3.10 -2.78
CA ARG A 80 -2.75 -2.50 -3.99
C ARG A 80 -1.91 -1.37 -4.55
N THR A 81 -1.42 -0.48 -3.69
CA THR A 81 -0.60 0.67 -4.09
C THR A 81 0.73 0.21 -4.68
N TYR A 82 1.41 -0.74 -4.04
CA TYR A 82 2.67 -1.29 -4.51
C TYR A 82 2.51 -2.00 -5.85
N ILE A 83 1.52 -2.89 -5.99
CA ILE A 83 1.26 -3.61 -7.25
C ILE A 83 0.91 -2.65 -8.38
N ALA A 84 0.06 -1.65 -8.13
CA ALA A 84 -0.24 -0.62 -9.13
C ALA A 84 1.00 0.19 -9.55
N GLY A 85 1.94 0.42 -8.62
CA GLY A 85 3.25 1.02 -8.93
C GLY A 85 4.13 0.09 -9.77
N TRP A 86 4.25 -1.17 -9.38
CA TRP A 86 5.03 -2.22 -10.04
C TRP A 86 4.55 -2.49 -11.47
N LEU A 87 3.25 -2.64 -11.69
CA LEU A 87 2.67 -2.84 -13.03
C LEU A 87 2.93 -1.64 -13.96
N ARG A 88 3.07 -0.43 -13.40
CA ARG A 88 3.47 0.78 -14.13
C ARG A 88 4.98 0.97 -14.23
N GLY A 89 5.78 0.00 -13.78
CA GLY A 89 7.24 0.05 -13.81
C GLY A 89 7.88 1.03 -12.82
N LYS A 90 7.12 1.56 -11.86
CA LYS A 90 7.63 2.48 -10.83
C LYS A 90 8.33 1.75 -9.68
N GLU A 91 7.89 0.53 -9.40
CA GLU A 91 8.50 -0.33 -8.38
C GLU A 91 9.37 -1.42 -9.01
N ARG A 92 10.45 -1.79 -8.32
CA ARG A 92 11.38 -2.84 -8.79
C ARG A 92 10.84 -4.26 -8.71
N GLY A 93 9.76 -4.51 -7.96
CA GLY A 93 9.15 -5.83 -7.80
C GLY A 93 9.92 -6.83 -6.91
N GLY A 94 11.06 -6.43 -6.33
CA GLY A 94 11.87 -7.31 -5.51
C GLY A 94 13.13 -6.67 -4.95
N GLY A 95 13.88 -7.44 -4.17
CA GLY A 95 15.07 -7.02 -3.44
C GLY A 95 16.32 -6.91 -4.31
N ALA A 96 17.34 -6.22 -3.78
CA ALA A 96 18.64 -6.08 -4.44
C ALA A 96 19.42 -7.41 -4.55
N ASP A 97 19.05 -8.41 -3.76
CA ASP A 97 19.59 -9.77 -3.76
C ASP A 97 18.99 -10.67 -4.86
N GLY A 98 17.99 -10.16 -5.60
CA GLY A 98 17.24 -10.90 -6.61
C GLY A 98 16.10 -11.76 -6.02
N SER A 99 15.66 -11.43 -4.81
CA SER A 99 14.42 -11.97 -4.25
C SER A 99 13.20 -11.24 -4.85
N VAL A 100 12.14 -11.98 -5.14
CA VAL A 100 10.86 -11.40 -5.54
C VAL A 100 10.12 -10.92 -4.29
N SER A 101 9.55 -9.71 -4.33
CA SER A 101 8.75 -9.17 -3.22
C SER A 101 7.57 -10.08 -2.90
N ASP A 102 7.20 -10.18 -1.62
CA ASP A 102 6.01 -10.93 -1.19
C ASP A 102 4.71 -10.40 -1.84
N TYR A 103 4.64 -9.09 -2.14
CA TYR A 103 3.50 -8.54 -2.88
C TYR A 103 3.45 -9.07 -4.31
N VAL A 104 4.57 -9.06 -5.03
CA VAL A 104 4.64 -9.63 -6.39
C VAL A 104 4.35 -11.13 -6.37
N ARG A 105 4.89 -11.85 -5.38
CA ARG A 105 4.60 -13.28 -5.19
C ARG A 105 3.09 -13.50 -4.96
N ARG A 106 2.46 -12.75 -4.06
CA ARG A 106 1.00 -12.81 -3.83
C ARG A 106 0.22 -12.56 -5.13
N TYR A 107 0.58 -11.50 -5.87
CA TYR A 107 -0.06 -11.18 -7.15
C TYR A 107 0.03 -12.34 -8.15
N LEU A 108 1.20 -12.97 -8.30
CA LEU A 108 1.37 -14.11 -9.22
C LEU A 108 0.54 -15.32 -8.81
N PHE A 109 0.40 -15.58 -7.51
CA PHE A 109 -0.51 -16.61 -7.01
C PHE A 109 -1.98 -16.28 -7.32
N GLU A 110 -2.41 -15.04 -7.12
CA GLU A 110 -3.77 -14.61 -7.43
C GLU A 110 -4.06 -14.74 -8.95
N GLN A 111 -3.16 -14.27 -9.81
CA GLN A 111 -3.32 -14.34 -11.28
C GLN A 111 -3.35 -15.76 -11.82
N ALA A 112 -2.60 -16.69 -11.19
CA ALA A 112 -2.57 -18.08 -11.59
C ALA A 112 -3.59 -18.96 -10.84
N GLU A 113 -4.49 -18.37 -10.06
CA GLU A 113 -5.43 -19.09 -9.16
C GLU A 113 -4.72 -20.10 -8.23
N GLY A 114 -3.46 -19.82 -7.88
CA GLY A 114 -2.60 -20.72 -7.15
C GLY A 114 -2.36 -22.05 -7.86
N LYS A 115 -2.23 -22.06 -9.18
CA LYS A 115 -1.93 -23.23 -10.01
C LYS A 115 -0.62 -23.00 -10.78
N CYS A 116 0.06 -24.07 -11.15
CA CYS A 116 1.18 -24.01 -12.09
C CYS A 116 0.67 -23.52 -13.45
N VAL A 117 1.27 -22.46 -14.02
CA VAL A 117 0.82 -21.91 -15.31
C VAL A 117 1.12 -22.82 -16.51
N LYS A 118 1.94 -23.87 -16.33
CA LYS A 118 2.28 -24.82 -17.40
C LYS A 118 1.40 -26.07 -17.41
N CYS A 119 1.13 -26.64 -16.25
CA CYS A 119 0.44 -27.93 -16.13
C CYS A 119 -0.80 -27.91 -15.23
N GLY A 120 -1.14 -26.78 -14.61
CA GLY A 120 -2.28 -26.67 -13.70
C GLY A 120 -2.08 -27.28 -12.31
N TRP A 121 -0.96 -27.97 -12.05
CA TRP A 121 -0.70 -28.61 -10.76
C TRP A 121 -0.76 -27.63 -9.58
N ALA A 122 -1.42 -28.04 -8.49
CA ALA A 122 -1.77 -27.16 -7.38
C ALA A 122 -1.96 -27.89 -6.04
N GLU A 123 -1.33 -29.04 -5.85
CA GLU A 123 -1.47 -29.80 -4.59
C GLU A 123 -0.89 -29.02 -3.40
N ILE A 124 -1.46 -29.29 -2.23
CA ILE A 124 -1.05 -28.69 -0.97
C ILE A 124 -0.10 -29.68 -0.29
N ASN A 125 1.08 -29.20 0.09
CA ASN A 125 1.99 -30.01 0.89
C ASN A 125 1.40 -30.20 2.32
N PRO A 126 1.27 -31.45 2.81
CA PRO A 126 0.56 -31.75 4.05
C PRO A 126 1.26 -31.24 5.32
N VAL A 127 2.56 -30.96 5.26
CA VAL A 127 3.32 -30.44 6.41
C VAL A 127 3.25 -28.92 6.46
N THR A 128 3.53 -28.27 5.34
CA THR A 128 3.60 -26.79 5.28
C THR A 128 2.26 -26.13 5.05
N GLN A 129 1.22 -26.90 4.68
CA GLN A 129 -0.11 -26.42 4.32
C GLN A 129 -0.09 -25.37 3.20
N LYS A 130 0.92 -25.45 2.33
CA LYS A 130 1.13 -24.53 1.20
C LYS A 130 1.29 -25.30 -0.09
N LYS A 131 0.84 -24.71 -1.19
CA LYS A 131 1.17 -25.19 -2.53
C LYS A 131 2.65 -24.89 -2.81
N PRO A 132 3.50 -25.88 -3.12
CA PRO A 132 4.93 -25.67 -3.33
C PRO A 132 5.20 -25.12 -4.74
N LEU A 133 4.55 -24.01 -5.08
CA LEU A 133 4.77 -23.27 -6.31
C LEU A 133 5.87 -22.22 -6.10
N GLY A 134 6.76 -22.12 -7.08
CA GLY A 134 7.87 -21.18 -7.13
C GLY A 134 7.68 -20.13 -8.22
N VAL A 135 8.21 -18.93 -7.99
CA VAL A 135 8.30 -17.90 -9.05
C VAL A 135 9.56 -18.19 -9.86
N ASN A 136 9.39 -18.44 -11.16
CA ASN A 136 10.46 -18.59 -12.13
C ASN A 136 10.71 -17.26 -12.86
N HIS A 137 11.97 -16.99 -13.18
CA HIS A 137 12.39 -15.91 -14.07
C HIS A 137 12.71 -16.53 -15.43
N LYS A 138 11.92 -16.20 -16.47
CA LYS A 138 12.02 -16.81 -17.79
C LYS A 138 13.39 -16.60 -18.43
N ASP A 139 14.00 -15.42 -18.21
CA ASP A 139 15.34 -15.08 -18.72
C ASP A 139 16.50 -15.57 -17.83
N GLY A 140 16.21 -16.21 -16.69
CA GLY A 140 17.19 -16.63 -15.70
C GLY A 140 17.81 -15.49 -14.87
N ASN A 141 17.55 -14.22 -15.20
CA ASN A 141 18.05 -13.07 -14.47
C ASN A 141 17.17 -12.78 -13.25
N SER A 142 17.65 -13.19 -12.08
CA SER A 142 16.98 -12.99 -10.79
C SER A 142 16.70 -11.53 -10.40
N ARG A 143 17.20 -10.52 -11.15
CA ARG A 143 16.92 -9.10 -10.89
C ARG A 143 15.83 -8.53 -11.79
N ASN A 144 15.39 -9.28 -12.80
CA ASN A 144 14.37 -8.84 -13.74
C ASN A 144 12.97 -9.27 -13.26
N HIS A 145 12.40 -8.47 -12.36
CA HIS A 145 11.07 -8.74 -11.80
C HIS A 145 9.92 -8.14 -12.62
N ARG A 146 10.08 -7.92 -13.93
CA ARG A 146 8.95 -7.47 -14.76
C ARG A 146 7.90 -8.58 -14.85
N LEU A 147 6.61 -8.22 -14.84
CA LEU A 147 5.52 -9.20 -14.93
C LEU A 147 5.71 -10.17 -16.11
N SER A 148 6.11 -9.66 -17.28
CA SER A 148 6.36 -10.48 -18.47
C SER A 148 7.45 -11.55 -18.29
N ASN A 149 8.42 -11.31 -17.40
CA ASN A 149 9.54 -12.21 -17.13
C ASN A 149 9.27 -13.20 -16.00
N LEU A 150 8.21 -13.00 -15.21
CA LEU A 150 7.87 -13.88 -14.09
C LEU A 150 6.80 -14.89 -14.49
N GLU A 151 6.86 -16.08 -13.92
CA GLU A 151 5.81 -17.10 -14.03
C GLU A 151 5.76 -17.97 -12.78
N LEU A 152 4.59 -18.53 -12.46
CA LEU A 152 4.39 -19.39 -11.29
C LEU A 152 4.39 -20.87 -11.70
N LEU A 153 5.40 -21.62 -11.26
CA LEU A 153 5.61 -23.02 -11.65
C LEU A 153 5.60 -23.97 -10.45
N CYS A 154 5.17 -25.20 -10.69
CA CYS A 154 5.41 -26.32 -9.76
C CYS A 154 6.87 -26.77 -9.81
N PRO A 155 7.35 -27.57 -8.84
CA PRO A 155 8.74 -28.01 -8.79
C PRO A 155 9.16 -28.78 -10.05
N ASN A 156 8.27 -29.61 -10.60
CA ASN A 156 8.54 -30.43 -11.78
C ASN A 156 8.62 -29.59 -13.06
N CYS A 157 7.69 -28.65 -13.29
CA CYS A 157 7.80 -27.77 -14.46
C CYS A 157 8.97 -26.80 -14.33
N HIS A 158 9.30 -26.36 -13.11
CA HIS A 158 10.43 -25.47 -12.88
C HIS A 158 11.77 -26.15 -13.17
N SER A 159 11.93 -27.43 -12.79
CA SER A 159 13.16 -28.19 -13.07
C SER A 159 13.41 -28.44 -14.56
N LEU A 160 12.38 -28.36 -15.39
CA LEU A 160 12.46 -28.48 -16.85
C LEU A 160 12.80 -27.16 -17.56
N THR A 161 12.95 -26.05 -16.82
CA THR A 161 13.30 -24.76 -17.44
C THR A 161 14.78 -24.74 -17.85
N PRO A 162 15.14 -24.09 -18.97
CA PRO A 162 16.53 -24.03 -19.45
C PRO A 162 17.46 -23.27 -18.50
N THR A 163 16.90 -22.50 -17.57
CA THR A 163 17.62 -21.71 -16.56
C THR A 163 17.46 -22.28 -15.16
N PHE A 164 17.14 -23.57 -15.02
CA PHE A 164 17.03 -24.19 -13.70
C PHE A 164 18.39 -24.52 -13.09
N GLY A 165 18.57 -24.19 -11.81
CA GLY A 165 19.74 -24.63 -11.03
C GLY A 165 21.08 -24.27 -11.67
N SER A 166 21.91 -25.30 -11.90
CA SER A 166 23.24 -25.17 -12.51
C SER A 166 23.22 -24.79 -13.98
N LEU A 167 22.10 -25.03 -14.70
CA LEU A 167 21.94 -24.64 -16.11
C LEU A 167 21.98 -23.11 -16.28
N ASN A 168 21.62 -22.36 -15.23
CA ASN A 168 21.69 -20.90 -15.21
C ASN A 168 23.11 -20.36 -14.96
N ASN A 169 24.12 -21.03 -15.52
CA ASN A 169 25.49 -20.67 -15.26
C ASN A 169 25.80 -19.27 -15.82
N GLY A 170 26.32 -18.38 -14.98
CA GLY A 170 26.71 -17.01 -15.35
C GLY A 170 25.60 -15.94 -15.21
N ARG A 171 24.33 -16.33 -15.11
CA ARG A 171 23.18 -15.39 -15.07
C ARG A 171 22.34 -15.45 -13.79
N GLY A 172 22.59 -16.44 -12.93
CA GLY A 172 21.93 -16.57 -11.63
C GLY A 172 22.41 -15.54 -10.58
N ARG A 173 22.05 -15.79 -9.31
CA ARG A 173 22.36 -14.88 -8.18
C ARG A 173 23.88 -14.74 -7.94
N HIS A 174 24.49 -13.70 -8.50
CA HIS A 174 25.94 -13.45 -8.45
C HIS A 174 26.52 -13.42 -7.03
N HIS A 175 25.80 -12.91 -6.04
CA HIS A 175 26.29 -12.85 -4.66
C HIS A 175 26.61 -14.24 -4.08
N ARG A 176 25.86 -15.28 -4.49
CA ARG A 176 26.11 -16.68 -4.05
C ARG A 176 27.34 -17.30 -4.69
N ARG A 177 27.72 -16.82 -5.88
CA ARG A 177 28.92 -17.28 -6.61
C ARG A 177 30.19 -16.67 -6.07
N LYS A 178 30.17 -15.40 -5.67
CA LYS A 178 31.35 -14.72 -5.12
C LYS A 178 31.90 -15.44 -3.88
N ALA A 179 31.01 -15.89 -2.99
CA ALA A 179 31.39 -16.70 -1.84
C ALA A 179 32.03 -18.05 -2.22
N ALA A 180 31.53 -18.71 -3.27
CA ALA A 180 32.09 -19.97 -3.76
C ALA A 180 33.43 -19.79 -4.50
N LEU A 181 33.58 -18.69 -5.25
CA LEU A 181 34.81 -18.35 -5.96
C LEU A 181 35.93 -17.97 -4.98
N LEU A 182 35.62 -17.17 -3.96
CA LEU A 182 36.57 -16.80 -2.89
C LEU A 182 37.09 -18.04 -2.14
N LYS A 183 36.24 -19.05 -1.90
CA LYS A 183 36.66 -20.32 -1.29
C LYS A 183 37.59 -21.16 -2.17
N ARG A 184 37.51 -21.03 -3.51
CA ARG A 184 38.36 -21.77 -4.47
C ARG A 184 39.72 -21.13 -4.72
N VAL A 185 39.85 -19.84 -4.42
CA VAL A 185 41.11 -19.09 -4.57
C VAL A 185 41.92 -19.10 -3.26
N ALA A 186 41.27 -19.38 -2.14
CA ALA A 186 41.88 -19.44 -0.80
C ALA A 186 42.32 -20.85 -0.36
N GLY A 187 42.19 -21.86 -1.23
CA GLY A 187 42.67 -23.23 -1.01
C GLY A 187 43.40 -23.72 -2.24
#